data_AF-A0A3M8H877-F1
#
_entry.id   AF-A0A3M8H877-F1
#
_cell.length_a   1.000
_cell.length_b   1.000
_cell.length_c   1.000
_cell.angle_alpha   90.00
_cell.angle_beta   90.00
_cell.angle_gamma   90.00
#
_symmetry.space_group_name_H-M   'P 1'
#
loop_
_entity.id
_entity.type
_entity.pdbx_description
1 polymer ?
#
loop_
_entity_poly.entity_id
_entity_poly.type
_entity_poly.pdbx_seq_one_letter_code
_entity_poly.pdbx_strand_id
1 'polypeptide(L)'
;MREVPIYKREDFLNILALLKNKTKCIELVIPYGDNEKDDLVQFLEPYLITKKKVKSWTGTTTKGKSSTMYKYEYTEQDEKKILKFLHNYSSFFFHIQDSNGYYNEVKLTEFEDKDIAFFAQKGNCLFYTITHEGLAYTSLE
;
A
#
# COMPACT_ATOMS: atom_id res chain seq x y z
N MET A 1 3.50 -11.16 11.35
CA MET A 1 3.80 -10.80 9.94
C MET A 1 5.30 -10.80 9.76
N ARG A 2 5.78 -11.05 8.55
CA ARG A 2 7.20 -10.95 8.20
C ARG A 2 7.43 -9.76 7.30
N GLU A 3 8.59 -9.13 7.44
CA GLU A 3 9.03 -8.10 6.51
C GLU A 3 9.31 -8.70 5.14
N VAL A 4 8.97 -7.97 4.08
CA VAL A 4 9.19 -8.37 2.69
C VAL A 4 10.00 -7.28 2.01
N PRO A 5 11.28 -7.53 1.70
CA PRO A 5 12.06 -6.55 1.00
C PRO A 5 11.60 -6.42 -0.45
N ILE A 6 11.74 -5.22 -0.99
CA ILE A 6 11.41 -4.88 -2.38
C ILE A 6 12.62 -4.18 -2.99
N TYR A 7 13.42 -4.91 -3.76
CA TYR A 7 14.65 -4.38 -4.36
C TYR A 7 14.49 -4.07 -5.85
N LYS A 8 13.58 -4.79 -6.51
CA LYS A 8 13.29 -4.65 -7.94
C LYS A 8 11.80 -4.85 -8.20
N ARG A 9 11.38 -4.45 -9.40
CA ARG A 9 9.96 -4.49 -9.80
C ARG A 9 9.37 -5.90 -9.72
N GLU A 10 10.15 -6.94 -9.98
CA GLU A 10 9.70 -8.32 -9.87
C GLU A 10 9.25 -8.69 -8.46
N ASP A 11 9.91 -8.15 -7.42
CA ASP A 11 9.53 -8.40 -6.02
C ASP A 11 8.14 -7.81 -5.73
N PHE A 12 7.90 -6.59 -6.20
CA PHE A 12 6.59 -5.94 -6.15
C PHE A 12 5.51 -6.74 -6.90
N LEU A 13 5.80 -7.20 -8.11
CA LEU A 13 4.84 -8.00 -8.88
C LEU A 13 4.53 -9.34 -8.18
N ASN A 14 5.52 -9.96 -7.53
CA ASN A 14 5.31 -11.17 -6.74
C ASN A 14 4.38 -10.90 -5.55
N ILE A 15 4.52 -9.75 -4.88
CA ILE A 15 3.59 -9.33 -3.81
C ILE A 15 2.16 -9.21 -4.36
N LEU A 16 1.96 -8.51 -5.48
CA LEU A 16 0.63 -8.39 -6.10
C LEU A 16 0.05 -9.76 -6.48
N ALA A 17 0.87 -10.67 -6.99
CA ALA A 17 0.47 -12.04 -7.32
C ALA A 17 0.05 -12.84 -6.07
N LEU A 18 0.74 -12.66 -4.94
CA LEU A 18 0.40 -13.32 -3.68
C LEU A 18 -0.95 -12.85 -3.11
N LEU A 19 -1.29 -11.57 -3.32
CA LEU A 19 -2.52 -10.94 -2.85
C LEU A 19 -3.75 -11.34 -3.66
N LYS A 20 -3.57 -11.67 -4.93
CA LYS A 20 -4.63 -12.07 -5.85
C LYS A 20 -5.52 -13.18 -5.27
N ASN A 21 -6.83 -13.01 -5.42
CA ASN A 21 -7.91 -13.85 -4.91
C ASN A 21 -8.00 -13.94 -3.38
N LYS A 22 -7.14 -13.26 -2.62
CA LYS A 22 -7.15 -13.26 -1.14
C LYS A 22 -7.67 -11.95 -0.58
N THR A 23 -7.66 -10.89 -1.38
CA THR A 23 -7.99 -9.53 -0.96
C THR A 23 -9.44 -9.17 -1.26
N LYS A 24 -10.08 -8.46 -0.33
CA LYS A 24 -11.46 -7.95 -0.46
C LYS A 24 -11.58 -6.47 -0.13
N CYS A 25 -10.58 -5.94 0.59
CA CYS A 25 -10.56 -4.56 1.04
C CYS A 25 -9.14 -4.00 0.92
N ILE A 26 -9.05 -2.72 0.56
CA ILE A 26 -7.83 -1.92 0.58
C ILE A 26 -8.05 -0.73 1.51
N GLU A 27 -7.08 -0.45 2.36
CA GLU A 27 -6.94 0.87 2.98
C GLU A 27 -5.78 1.60 2.31
N LEU A 28 -6.03 2.81 1.81
CA LEU A 28 -5.01 3.71 1.28
C LEU A 28 -4.92 4.92 2.21
N VAL A 29 -3.71 5.25 2.64
CA VAL A 29 -3.45 6.40 3.49
C VAL A 29 -2.60 7.40 2.74
N ILE A 30 -3.08 8.64 2.69
CA ILE A 30 -2.33 9.79 2.20
C ILE A 30 -1.86 10.59 3.42
N PRO A 31 -0.54 10.58 3.72
CA PRO A 31 -0.01 11.36 4.83
C PRO A 31 -0.24 12.86 4.67
N TYR A 32 -0.48 13.54 5.79
CA TYR A 32 -0.47 15.01 5.90
C TYR A 32 -1.44 15.81 5.02
N GLY A 33 -2.45 15.18 4.45
CA GLY A 33 -3.40 15.91 3.63
C GLY A 33 -4.31 15.01 2.83
N ASP A 34 -5.18 15.65 2.06
CA ASP A 34 -5.97 14.98 1.06
C ASP A 34 -5.45 15.40 -0.31
N ASN A 35 -5.34 14.45 -1.23
CA ASN A 35 -5.10 14.73 -2.64
C ASN A 35 -6.18 13.99 -3.45
N GLU A 36 -7.36 14.58 -3.56
CA GLU A 36 -8.46 14.06 -4.41
C GLU A 36 -8.07 14.01 -5.91
N LYS A 37 -6.92 14.58 -6.27
CA LYS A 37 -6.32 14.48 -7.61
C LYS A 37 -5.34 13.33 -7.77
N ASP A 38 -5.16 12.48 -6.75
CA ASP A 38 -4.33 11.29 -6.85
C ASP A 38 -5.00 10.24 -7.76
N ASP A 39 -4.24 9.75 -8.75
CA ASP A 39 -4.75 8.83 -9.77
C ASP A 39 -5.30 7.53 -9.19
N LEU A 40 -4.70 7.02 -8.11
CA LEU A 40 -5.17 5.80 -7.46
C LEU A 40 -6.45 6.05 -6.67
N VAL A 41 -6.55 7.19 -5.96
CA VAL A 41 -7.79 7.59 -5.28
C VAL A 41 -8.93 7.71 -6.30
N GLN A 42 -8.71 8.40 -7.41
CA GLN A 42 -9.73 8.57 -8.46
C GLN A 42 -10.12 7.24 -9.10
N PHE A 43 -9.15 6.38 -9.39
CA PHE A 43 -9.41 5.06 -9.95
C PHE A 43 -10.23 4.18 -8.98
N LEU A 44 -9.97 4.27 -7.68
CA LEU A 44 -10.65 3.48 -6.66
C LEU A 44 -11.97 4.08 -6.17
N GLU A 45 -12.31 5.31 -6.56
CA GLU A 45 -13.51 6.03 -6.10
C GLU A 45 -14.82 5.22 -6.21
N PRO A 46 -15.09 4.45 -7.28
CA PRO A 46 -16.30 3.62 -7.37
C PRO A 46 -16.43 2.55 -6.28
N TYR A 47 -15.33 2.23 -5.58
CA TYR A 47 -15.24 1.20 -4.55
C TYR A 47 -15.17 1.78 -3.13
N LEU A 48 -15.28 3.11 -2.98
CA LEU A 48 -15.09 3.80 -1.71
C LEU A 48 -16.23 3.48 -0.72
N ILE A 49 -15.86 2.99 0.46
CA ILE A 49 -16.78 2.74 1.57
C ILE A 49 -16.65 3.81 2.64
N THR A 50 -15.44 4.28 2.92
CA THR A 50 -15.22 5.28 3.99
C THR A 50 -14.00 6.13 3.69
N LYS A 51 -14.13 7.43 3.94
CA LYS A 51 -13.05 8.42 3.95
C LYS A 51 -13.03 9.10 5.32
N LYS A 52 -11.90 9.07 6.02
CA LYS A 52 -11.80 9.71 7.34
C LYS A 52 -10.40 10.23 7.64
N LYS A 53 -10.31 11.23 8.51
CA LYS A 53 -9.03 11.68 9.08
C LYS A 53 -8.60 10.70 10.17
N VAL A 54 -7.35 10.28 10.14
CA VAL A 54 -6.79 9.32 11.10
C VAL A 54 -5.45 9.80 11.65
N LYS A 55 -5.11 9.31 12.85
CA LYS A 55 -3.76 9.41 13.43
C LYS A 55 -3.10 8.05 13.63
N SER A 56 -3.83 6.97 13.33
CA SER A 56 -3.35 5.60 13.46
C SER A 56 -3.99 4.78 12.35
N TRP A 57 -3.18 3.96 11.70
CA TRP A 57 -3.56 3.00 10.68
C TRP A 57 -2.65 1.78 10.78
N THR A 58 -2.81 0.82 9.87
CA THR A 58 -2.04 -0.42 9.91
C THR A 58 -0.55 -0.14 9.85
N GLY A 59 0.17 -0.49 10.93
CA GLY A 59 1.62 -0.32 11.04
C GLY A 59 2.08 1.02 11.63
N THR A 60 1.25 2.07 11.63
CA THR A 60 1.71 3.43 11.92
C THR A 60 0.79 4.18 12.87
N THR A 61 1.37 4.95 13.79
CA THR A 61 0.63 5.91 14.63
C THR A 61 1.39 7.23 14.70
N THR A 62 0.76 8.32 14.30
CA THR A 62 1.36 9.66 14.27
C THR A 62 0.92 10.49 15.46
N LYS A 63 1.87 11.25 16.03
CA LYS A 63 1.59 12.26 17.07
C LYS A 63 1.24 13.63 16.47
N GLY A 64 1.54 13.84 15.19
CA GLY A 64 1.41 15.12 14.49
C GLY A 64 0.06 15.34 13.81
N LYS A 65 0.12 15.92 12.60
CA LYS A 65 -1.06 16.17 11.76
C LYS A 65 -1.76 14.85 11.40
N SER A 66 -3.08 14.91 11.23
CA SER A 66 -3.85 13.76 10.77
C SER A 66 -3.62 13.48 9.29
N SER A 67 -3.62 12.21 8.93
CA SER A 67 -3.60 11.69 7.56
C SER A 67 -5.03 11.45 7.07
N THR A 68 -5.21 11.24 5.77
CA THR A 68 -6.51 10.83 5.20
C THR A 68 -6.45 9.35 4.87
N MET A 69 -7.37 8.57 5.43
CA MET A 69 -7.51 7.15 5.11
C MET A 69 -8.77 6.92 4.29
N TYR A 70 -8.58 6.22 3.19
CA TYR A 70 -9.61 5.72 2.31
C TYR A 70 -9.74 4.22 2.49
N LYS A 71 -10.96 3.73 2.69
CA LYS A 71 -11.28 2.31 2.75
C LYS A 71 -12.14 1.94 1.56
N TYR A 72 -11.67 0.96 0.79
CA TYR A 72 -12.32 0.46 -0.41
C TYR A 72 -12.68 -1.00 -0.25
N GLU A 73 -13.88 -1.40 -0.68
CA GLU A 73 -14.31 -2.80 -0.74
C GLU A 73 -14.74 -3.14 -2.17
N TYR A 74 -14.34 -4.33 -2.64
CA TYR A 74 -14.50 -4.69 -4.04
C TYR A 74 -14.75 -6.18 -4.24
N THR A 75 -15.33 -6.52 -5.38
CA THR A 75 -15.60 -7.91 -5.77
C THR A 75 -14.37 -8.59 -6.36
N GLU A 76 -14.42 -9.91 -6.56
CA GLU A 76 -13.35 -10.63 -7.27
C GLU A 76 -13.17 -10.15 -8.72
N GLN A 77 -14.24 -9.69 -9.37
CA GLN A 77 -14.16 -9.16 -10.73
C GLN A 77 -13.42 -7.81 -10.76
N ASP A 78 -13.63 -6.99 -9.74
CA ASP A 78 -12.99 -5.69 -9.57
C ASP A 78 -11.52 -5.81 -9.16
N GLU A 79 -11.17 -6.82 -8.35
CA GLU A 79 -9.78 -7.10 -7.95
C GLU A 79 -8.85 -7.19 -9.16
N LYS A 80 -9.29 -7.84 -10.25
CA LYS A 80 -8.50 -7.93 -11.49
C LYS A 80 -8.18 -6.56 -12.09
N LYS A 81 -9.12 -5.61 -12.04
CA LYS A 81 -8.93 -4.24 -12.53
C LYS A 81 -7.98 -3.48 -11.61
N ILE A 82 -8.16 -3.63 -10.31
CA ILE A 82 -7.34 -2.97 -9.28
C ILE A 82 -5.89 -3.44 -9.36
N LEU A 83 -5.66 -4.75 -9.35
CA LEU A 83 -4.31 -5.29 -9.50
C LEU A 83 -3.70 -4.85 -10.84
N LYS A 84 -4.45 -4.90 -11.95
CA LYS A 84 -3.95 -4.40 -13.24
C LYS A 84 -3.58 -2.92 -13.19
N PHE A 85 -4.32 -2.08 -12.48
CA PHE A 85 -3.96 -0.68 -12.27
C PHE A 85 -2.66 -0.56 -11.47
N LEU A 86 -2.54 -1.31 -10.37
CA LEU A 86 -1.34 -1.32 -9.53
C LEU A 86 -0.09 -1.79 -10.30
N HIS A 87 -0.23 -2.68 -11.29
CA HIS A 87 0.86 -3.11 -12.18
C HIS A 87 1.50 -1.97 -13.00
N ASN A 88 0.83 -0.83 -13.14
CA ASN A 88 1.36 0.34 -13.83
C ASN A 88 2.42 1.06 -12.98
N TYR A 89 2.43 0.85 -11.67
CA TYR A 89 3.51 1.33 -10.82
C TYR A 89 4.78 0.48 -11.03
N SER A 90 5.93 1.13 -10.90
CA SER A 90 7.24 0.51 -10.83
C SER A 90 7.37 -0.32 -9.55
N SER A 91 6.91 0.22 -8.42
CA SER A 91 6.78 -0.42 -7.11
C SER A 91 6.07 0.52 -6.14
N PHE A 92 5.75 0.07 -4.92
CA PHE A 92 5.40 0.97 -3.81
C PHE A 92 6.60 1.81 -3.35
N PHE A 93 7.78 1.19 -3.30
CA PHE A 93 9.09 1.80 -3.06
C PHE A 93 10.19 0.79 -3.41
N PHE A 94 11.46 1.21 -3.36
CA PHE A 94 12.60 0.30 -3.45
C PHE A 94 13.54 0.48 -2.26
N HIS A 95 14.01 -0.63 -1.70
CA HIS A 95 15.18 -0.63 -0.83
C HIS A 95 16.42 -0.46 -1.71
N ILE A 96 17.28 0.49 -1.34
CA ILE A 96 18.58 0.69 -2.00
C ILE A 96 19.70 0.49 -0.99
N GLN A 97 20.85 0.04 -1.49
CA GLN A 97 22.05 -0.03 -0.67
C GLN A 97 22.54 1.38 -0.39
N ASP A 98 22.85 1.65 0.87
CA ASP A 98 23.61 2.81 1.30
C ASP A 98 25.05 2.72 0.79
N SER A 99 25.81 3.79 1.00
CA SER A 99 27.23 3.87 0.62
C SER A 99 28.13 2.78 1.22
N ASN A 100 27.67 2.06 2.25
CA ASN A 100 28.38 0.98 2.92
C ASN A 100 27.89 -0.41 2.49
N GLY A 101 26.93 -0.49 1.55
CA GLY A 101 26.37 -1.74 1.04
C GLY A 101 25.19 -2.29 1.86
N TYR A 102 24.69 -1.58 2.87
CA TYR A 102 23.53 -2.00 3.67
C TYR A 102 22.22 -1.45 3.08
N TYR A 103 21.16 -2.25 3.06
CA TYR A 103 19.86 -1.84 2.52
C TYR A 103 19.03 -1.01 3.51
N ASN A 104 19.56 0.14 3.92
CA ASN A 104 18.94 1.00 4.93
C ASN A 104 18.27 2.26 4.34
N GLU A 105 18.41 2.48 3.04
CA GLU A 105 17.85 3.64 2.35
C GLU A 105 16.62 3.23 1.53
N VAL A 106 15.63 4.14 1.45
CA VAL A 106 14.43 3.96 0.63
C VAL A 106 14.43 4.90 -0.56
N LYS A 107 14.08 4.37 -1.73
CA LYS A 107 13.80 5.15 -2.93
C LYS A 107 12.29 5.15 -3.18
N LEU A 108 11.70 6.34 -3.09
CA LEU A 108 10.31 6.58 -3.47
C LEU A 108 10.11 6.41 -4.98
N THR A 109 8.91 5.97 -5.36
CA THR A 109 8.47 5.82 -6.75
C THR A 109 7.37 6.83 -7.07
N GLU A 110 6.74 6.72 -8.24
CA GLU A 110 5.49 7.42 -8.56
C GLU A 110 4.28 7.00 -7.68
N PHE A 111 4.47 6.04 -6.77
CA PHE A 111 3.56 5.79 -5.66
C PHE A 111 3.71 6.81 -4.51
N GLU A 112 4.80 7.59 -4.48
CA GLU A 112 5.07 8.65 -3.51
C GLU A 112 5.04 8.14 -2.06
N ASP A 113 4.60 8.97 -1.10
CA ASP A 113 4.58 8.66 0.33
C ASP A 113 3.30 7.95 0.80
N LYS A 114 2.50 7.41 -0.12
CA LYS A 114 1.23 6.75 0.24
C LYS A 114 1.51 5.45 0.97
N ASP A 115 0.73 5.14 2.00
CA ASP A 115 0.73 3.81 2.62
C ASP A 115 -0.48 3.02 2.12
N ILE A 116 -0.32 1.73 1.89
CA ILE A 116 -1.40 0.86 1.45
C ILE A 116 -1.45 -0.42 2.27
N ALA A 117 -2.65 -0.85 2.65
CA ALA A 117 -2.89 -2.10 3.33
C ALA A 117 -3.99 -2.90 2.61
N PHE A 118 -3.79 -4.22 2.52
CA PHE A 118 -4.69 -5.16 1.87
C PHE A 118 -5.25 -6.12 2.92
N PHE A 119 -6.55 -6.39 2.85
CA PHE A 119 -7.25 -7.20 3.85
C PHE A 119 -8.09 -8.31 3.20
N ALA A 120 -8.17 -9.44 3.90
CA ALA A 120 -9.13 -10.50 3.61
C ALA A 120 -10.55 -10.12 4.09
N GLN A 121 -11.55 -10.91 3.69
CA GLN A 121 -12.97 -10.69 4.02
C GLN A 121 -13.29 -10.55 5.52
N LYS A 122 -12.45 -11.09 6.41
CA LYS A 122 -12.62 -11.04 7.87
C LYS A 122 -11.86 -9.89 8.54
N GLY A 123 -11.30 -8.96 7.77
CA GLY A 123 -10.47 -7.87 8.30
C GLY A 123 -9.04 -8.29 8.68
N ASN A 124 -8.64 -9.52 8.35
CA ASN A 124 -7.26 -9.95 8.52
C ASN A 124 -6.37 -9.21 7.52
N CYS A 125 -5.41 -8.42 8.01
CA CYS A 125 -4.44 -7.76 7.15
C CYS A 125 -3.51 -8.82 6.51
N LEU A 126 -3.34 -8.73 5.20
CA LEU A 126 -2.54 -9.64 4.38
C LEU A 126 -1.20 -9.02 3.99
N PHE A 127 -1.21 -7.72 3.70
CA PHE A 127 -0.03 -6.96 3.34
C PHE A 127 -0.23 -5.50 3.71
N TYR A 128 0.82 -4.81 4.13
CA TYR A 128 0.81 -3.35 4.21
C TYR A 128 2.20 -2.74 3.98
N THR A 129 2.22 -1.47 3.62
CA THR A 129 3.44 -0.65 3.54
C THR A 129 3.45 0.49 4.56
N ILE A 130 4.65 0.90 4.95
CA ILE A 130 4.95 2.22 5.53
C ILE A 130 6.01 2.82 4.62
N THR A 131 5.58 3.51 3.57
CA THR A 131 6.38 3.73 2.36
C THR A 131 7.57 4.65 2.61
N HIS A 132 7.37 5.71 3.38
CA HIS A 132 8.44 6.64 3.78
C HIS A 132 9.47 6.02 4.73
N GLU A 133 9.13 4.92 5.41
CA GLU A 133 10.06 4.13 6.24
C GLU A 133 10.67 2.96 5.46
N GLY A 134 10.25 2.72 4.21
CA GLY A 134 10.68 1.58 3.42
C GLY A 134 10.22 0.24 3.97
N LEU A 135 9.14 0.20 4.75
CA LEU A 135 8.67 -1.03 5.37
C LEU A 135 7.54 -1.66 4.56
N ALA A 136 7.62 -2.97 4.35
CA ALA A 136 6.54 -3.78 3.79
C ALA A 136 6.43 -5.08 4.57
N TYR A 137 5.21 -5.44 4.99
CA TYR A 137 4.96 -6.63 5.80
C TYR A 137 3.87 -7.47 5.20
N THR A 138 4.00 -8.80 5.30
CA THR A 138 2.95 -9.73 4.89
C THR A 138 2.66 -10.80 5.95
N SER A 139 1.41 -11.26 5.99
CA SER A 139 1.01 -12.50 6.67
C SER A 139 0.88 -13.69 5.72
N LEU A 140 1.11 -13.48 4.42
CA LEU A 140 1.07 -14.53 3.41
C LEU A 140 2.37 -15.34 3.44
N GLU A 141 2.22 -16.66 3.39
CA GLU A 141 3.34 -17.60 3.23
C GLU A 141 3.84 -17.59 1.78
#